data_AF-A0A3N4HHM3-F1
#
_entry.id   AF-A0A3N4HHM3-F1
#
_cell.length_a   1.000
_cell.length_b   1.000
_cell.length_c   1.000
_cell.angle_alpha   90.00
_cell.angle_beta   90.00
_cell.angle_gamma   90.00
#
_symmetry.space_group_name_H-M   'P 1'
#
loop_
_entity.id
_entity.type
_entity.pdbx_description
1 polymer ?
#
loop_
_entity_poly.entity_id
_entity_poly.type
_entity_poly.pdbx_seq_one_letter_code
_entity_poly.pdbx_strand_id
1 'polypeptide(L)'
;MVRSPTKCSFCKDTFANFDDKRRHVQVHHHNRSTLCFLSPEADKDTYYNIIIWRASDLNFYCPFEGCDFRVSDQVIFGKHFPKGTWLYEHEPQSSTRDFKSDLVERVKEPQNFDYRPLIVPTMVDSGTESRAACPSPQLVMAEAPARGDLSLWNITALYKESAATAFSIPMRPSVVHQGSSDSQPTRTIPITTTTCTTTSTGTSSPSKSKRKAECTLNEQLRTALRDEYMKRLYKGMMQTLADEKADLKESAEKRKELKAWFEEGMVMLEEADGGAA
;
A
#
# COMPACT_ATOMS: atom_id res chain seq x y z
N MET A 1 33.06 29.56 15.50
CA MET A 1 31.71 30.12 15.78
C MET A 1 30.93 29.09 16.56
N VAL A 2 30.59 29.38 17.82
CA VAL A 2 29.78 28.47 18.65
C VAL A 2 28.33 28.61 18.21
N ARG A 3 27.71 27.53 17.72
CA ARG A 3 26.28 27.52 17.40
C ARG A 3 25.48 27.49 18.69
N SER A 4 24.45 28.33 18.79
CA SER A 4 23.60 28.38 19.97
C SER A 4 22.86 27.05 20.16
N PRO A 5 22.71 26.57 21.40
CA PRO A 5 21.98 25.34 21.69
C PRO A 5 20.53 25.42 21.20
N THR A 6 20.01 24.30 20.71
CA THR A 6 18.65 24.20 20.19
C THR A 6 17.76 23.44 21.18
N LYS A 7 16.57 23.97 21.48
CA LYS A 7 15.62 23.36 22.41
C LYS A 7 14.60 22.51 21.66
N CYS A 8 14.16 21.39 22.24
CA CYS A 8 13.03 20.63 21.70
C CYS A 8 11.74 21.47 21.73
N SER A 9 10.84 21.25 20.77
CA SER A 9 9.54 21.95 20.72
C SER A 9 8.46 21.28 21.56
N PHE A 10 8.67 20.02 21.97
CA PHE A 10 7.68 19.20 22.67
C PHE A 10 8.04 18.94 24.14
N CYS A 11 9.32 19.10 24.49
CA CYS A 11 9.83 18.93 25.85
C CYS A 11 10.84 20.03 26.19
N LYS A 12 11.43 19.98 27.38
CA LYS A 12 12.36 21.01 27.88
C LYS A 12 13.84 20.71 27.56
N ASP A 13 14.13 19.62 26.86
CA ASP A 13 15.49 19.19 26.57
C ASP A 13 16.20 20.15 25.61
N THR A 14 17.51 20.30 25.80
CA THR A 14 18.37 21.19 25.04
C THR A 14 19.52 20.41 24.42
N PHE A 15 19.83 20.70 23.16
CA PHE A 15 20.77 19.94 22.34
C PHE A 15 21.86 20.86 21.79
N ALA A 16 23.08 20.32 21.67
CA ALA A 16 24.22 21.04 21.14
C ALA A 16 24.10 21.32 19.63
N ASN A 17 23.39 20.47 18.89
CA ASN A 17 23.19 20.62 17.44
C ASN A 17 21.76 20.21 17.02
N PHE A 18 21.42 20.53 15.77
CA PHE A 18 20.10 20.29 15.19
C PHE A 18 19.82 18.79 14.92
N ASP A 19 20.85 18.01 14.57
CA ASP A 19 20.70 16.59 14.26
C ASP A 19 20.32 15.76 15.49
N ASP A 20 20.92 16.06 16.65
CA ASP A 20 20.57 15.45 17.93
C ASP A 20 19.14 15.80 18.34
N LYS A 21 18.75 17.08 18.17
CA LYS A 21 17.36 17.49 18.38
C LYS A 21 16.40 16.74 17.46
N ARG A 22 16.73 16.62 16.16
CA ARG A 22 15.90 15.90 15.19
C ARG A 22 15.74 14.42 15.57
N ARG A 23 16.84 13.76 15.94
CA ARG A 23 16.85 12.37 16.42
C ARG A 23 16.00 12.21 17.67
N HIS A 24 16.16 13.09 18.65
CA HIS A 24 15.34 13.10 19.86
C HIS A 24 13.84 13.22 19.55
N VAL A 25 13.46 14.15 18.66
CA VAL A 25 12.05 14.29 18.24
C VAL A 25 11.53 13.01 17.61
N GLN A 26 12.31 12.35 16.75
CA GLN A 26 11.91 11.08 16.14
C GLN A 26 11.75 9.93 17.15
N VAL A 27 12.58 9.87 18.18
CA VAL A 27 12.60 8.79 19.19
C VAL A 27 11.56 8.99 20.30
N HIS A 28 11.29 10.23 20.70
CA HIS A 28 10.45 10.51 21.87
C HIS A 28 9.08 11.10 21.54
N HIS A 29 8.93 11.77 20.40
CA HIS A 29 7.70 12.50 20.08
C HIS A 29 7.02 11.98 18.82
N HIS A 30 7.78 11.63 17.78
CA HIS A 30 7.28 11.10 16.51
C HIS A 30 7.67 9.62 16.33
N ASN A 31 7.59 8.87 17.42
CA ASN A 31 7.99 7.46 17.49
C ASN A 31 6.82 6.49 17.30
N ARG A 32 5.61 6.99 17.02
CA ARG A 32 4.44 6.15 16.77
C ARG A 32 3.61 6.67 15.60
N SER A 33 3.00 5.75 14.88
CA SER A 33 1.97 6.02 13.89
C SER A 33 0.75 5.15 14.18
N THR A 34 -0.45 5.72 14.06
CA THR A 34 -1.70 4.99 14.25
C THR A 34 -2.39 4.84 12.90
N LEU A 35 -2.64 3.60 12.50
CA LEU A 35 -3.43 3.25 11.33
C LEU A 35 -4.80 2.77 11.79
N CYS A 36 -5.85 3.12 11.03
CA CYS A 36 -7.22 2.75 11.33
C CYS A 36 -7.79 2.00 10.12
N PHE A 37 -8.36 0.84 10.36
CA PHE A 37 -8.89 -0.07 9.36
C PHE A 37 -10.33 -0.44 9.69
N LEU A 38 -11.15 -0.67 8.67
CA LEU A 38 -12.47 -1.26 8.83
C LEU A 38 -12.33 -2.74 9.18
N SER A 39 -13.02 -3.18 10.22
CA SER A 39 -13.09 -4.59 10.55
C SER A 39 -13.93 -5.32 9.49
N PRO A 40 -13.51 -6.52 9.03
CA PRO A 40 -14.32 -7.34 8.13
C PRO A 40 -15.54 -7.99 8.81
N GLU A 41 -15.66 -7.88 10.13
CA GLU A 41 -16.78 -8.42 10.89
C GLU A 41 -18.11 -7.74 10.50
N ALA A 42 -19.21 -8.50 10.56
CA ALA A 42 -20.50 -8.18 9.91
C ALA A 42 -21.21 -6.90 10.41
N ASP A 43 -20.75 -6.30 11.53
CA ASP A 43 -21.27 -5.02 12.01
C ASP A 43 -20.54 -3.88 11.30
N LYS A 44 -21.30 -3.22 10.41
CA LYS A 44 -20.85 -2.33 9.33
C LYS A 44 -20.02 -1.09 9.70
N ASP A 45 -19.72 -0.86 10.97
CA ASP A 45 -19.00 0.34 11.43
C ASP A 45 -17.94 0.03 12.50
N THR A 46 -17.47 -1.21 12.58
CA THR A 46 -16.42 -1.57 13.54
C THR A 46 -15.05 -1.26 12.92
N TYR A 47 -14.19 -0.56 13.65
CA TYR A 47 -12.83 -0.23 13.23
C TYR A 47 -11.82 -0.81 14.20
N TYR A 48 -10.69 -1.24 13.67
CA TYR A 48 -9.52 -1.62 14.47
C TYR A 48 -8.35 -0.68 14.18
N ASN A 49 -7.53 -0.44 15.20
CA ASN A 49 -6.32 0.37 15.05
C ASN A 49 -5.06 -0.48 15.18
N ILE A 50 -4.07 -0.16 14.36
CA ILE A 50 -2.70 -0.66 14.52
C ILE A 50 -1.81 0.50 14.92
N ILE A 51 -1.21 0.41 16.10
CA ILE A 51 -0.23 1.35 16.62
C ILE A 51 1.16 0.82 16.27
N ILE A 52 1.83 1.50 15.36
CA ILE A 52 3.15 1.10 14.86
C ILE A 52 4.19 1.99 15.49
N TRP A 53 5.10 1.37 16.24
CA TRP A 53 6.22 2.05 16.86
C TRP A 53 7.42 2.08 15.91
N ARG A 54 8.13 3.20 15.90
CA ARG A 54 9.39 3.36 15.18
C ARG A 54 10.43 2.41 15.76
N ALA A 55 11.17 1.72 14.90
CA ALA A 55 12.24 0.84 15.31
C ALA A 55 13.52 1.62 15.69
N SER A 56 14.54 0.89 16.16
CA SER A 56 15.83 1.46 16.61
C SER A 56 16.61 2.16 15.48
N ASP A 57 16.39 1.76 14.24
CA ASP A 57 16.96 2.36 13.02
C ASP A 57 16.24 3.64 12.58
N LEU A 58 15.26 4.09 13.35
CA LEU A 58 14.41 5.23 13.09
C LEU A 58 13.48 5.08 11.88
N ASN A 59 13.12 3.86 11.46
CA ASN A 59 12.10 3.63 10.43
C ASN A 59 10.79 3.09 11.00
N PHE A 60 9.70 3.34 10.28
CA PHE A 60 8.46 2.59 10.42
C PHE A 60 8.49 1.42 9.45
N TYR A 61 7.95 0.28 9.88
CA TYR A 61 7.88 -0.95 9.11
C TYR A 61 6.42 -1.34 8.90
N CYS A 62 6.10 -1.85 7.72
CA CYS A 62 4.78 -2.39 7.45
C CYS A 62 4.51 -3.62 8.36
N PRO A 63 3.35 -3.67 9.05
CA PRO A 63 3.01 -4.76 9.97
C PRO A 63 2.43 -6.00 9.27
N PHE A 64 2.15 -5.93 7.97
CA PHE A 64 1.55 -7.03 7.21
C PHE A 64 2.62 -8.01 6.71
N GLU A 65 2.28 -9.29 6.72
CA GLU A 65 3.17 -10.36 6.26
C GLU A 65 3.46 -10.24 4.75
N GLY A 66 4.70 -10.52 4.34
CA GLY A 66 5.12 -10.41 2.94
C GLY A 66 5.40 -8.98 2.43
N CYS A 67 5.23 -7.94 3.26
CA CYS A 67 5.58 -6.57 2.88
C CYS A 67 6.81 -6.05 3.65
N ASP A 68 7.85 -5.70 2.89
CA ASP A 68 9.12 -5.18 3.40
C ASP A 68 9.22 -3.65 3.33
N PHE A 69 8.09 -2.97 3.09
CA PHE A 69 8.06 -1.52 3.04
C PHE A 69 8.49 -0.92 4.37
N ARG A 70 9.46 0.00 4.29
CA ARG A 70 9.95 0.77 5.44
C ARG A 70 10.31 2.19 5.04
N VAL A 71 10.05 3.14 5.92
CA VAL A 71 10.37 4.56 5.69
C VAL A 71 10.48 5.32 7.00
N SER A 72 11.36 6.33 7.05
CA SER A 72 11.56 7.17 8.24
C SER A 72 10.48 8.24 8.40
N ASP A 73 9.87 8.68 7.31
CA ASP A 73 8.87 9.75 7.29
C ASP A 73 7.46 9.20 7.59
N GLN A 74 6.80 9.76 8.60
CA GLN A 74 5.47 9.30 9.02
C GLN A 74 4.38 9.57 7.97
N VAL A 75 4.48 10.67 7.22
CA VAL A 75 3.50 11.04 6.21
C VAL A 75 3.61 10.11 5.02
N ILE A 76 4.84 9.81 4.57
CA ILE A 76 5.09 8.82 3.51
C ILE A 76 4.61 7.44 3.96
N PHE A 77 4.90 7.06 5.22
CA PHE A 77 4.41 5.80 5.77
C PHE A 77 2.88 5.72 5.78
N GLY A 78 2.19 6.80 6.15
CA GLY A 78 0.73 6.85 6.10
C GLY A 78 0.15 6.73 4.69
N LYS A 79 0.87 7.21 3.65
CA LYS A 79 0.46 7.08 2.24
C LYS A 79 0.61 5.67 1.68
N HIS A 80 1.42 4.83 2.30
CA HIS A 80 1.51 3.41 1.96
C HIS A 80 0.19 2.67 2.21
N PHE A 81 -0.63 3.17 3.14
CA PHE A 81 -1.96 2.64 3.44
C PHE A 81 -3.03 3.54 2.79
N PRO A 82 -3.58 3.16 1.63
CA PRO A 82 -4.57 3.96 0.93
C PRO A 82 -5.83 4.13 1.78
N LYS A 83 -6.33 5.36 1.86
CA LYS A 83 -7.63 5.64 2.49
C LYS A 83 -8.74 5.37 1.47
N GLY A 84 -9.56 4.34 1.70
CA GLY A 84 -10.88 4.21 1.08
C GLY A 84 -10.93 3.79 -0.39
N THR A 85 -9.84 3.23 -0.95
CA THR A 85 -9.86 2.66 -2.30
C THR A 85 -9.33 1.23 -2.25
N TRP A 86 -10.21 0.30 -2.60
CA TRP A 86 -10.04 -1.16 -2.57
C TRP A 86 -9.04 -1.68 -3.63
N LEU A 87 -7.92 -1.01 -3.91
CA LEU A 87 -7.12 -1.27 -5.13
C LEU A 87 -5.58 -1.23 -4.96
N TYR A 88 -5.00 -1.68 -3.85
CA TYR A 88 -3.54 -1.60 -3.60
C TYR A 88 -2.96 -2.86 -2.98
N GLU A 89 -1.61 -2.99 -2.98
CA GLU A 89 -0.80 -4.17 -2.59
C GLU A 89 -1.23 -4.97 -1.35
N HIS A 90 -1.99 -4.38 -0.42
CA HIS A 90 -2.59 -5.07 0.73
C HIS A 90 -4.07 -5.50 0.54
N GLU A 91 -4.57 -5.51 -0.70
CA GLU A 91 -5.98 -5.69 -1.10
C GLU A 91 -6.65 -6.95 -0.53
N PRO A 92 -5.93 -8.06 -0.24
CA PRO A 92 -6.53 -9.19 0.46
C PRO A 92 -6.13 -9.30 1.95
N GLN A 93 -5.08 -8.64 2.42
CA GLN A 93 -4.47 -8.96 3.73
C GLN A 93 -5.13 -8.27 4.92
N SER A 94 -5.86 -7.16 4.71
CA SER A 94 -6.55 -6.48 5.80
C SER A 94 -7.79 -7.22 6.31
N SER A 95 -8.35 -8.13 5.50
CA SER A 95 -9.51 -8.96 5.89
C SER A 95 -9.08 -10.28 6.54
N THR A 96 -7.97 -10.88 6.10
CA THR A 96 -7.40 -12.10 6.71
C THR A 96 -6.59 -11.82 7.97
N ARG A 97 -6.22 -10.56 8.24
CA ARG A 97 -5.38 -10.16 9.39
C ARG A 97 -4.02 -10.88 9.39
N ASP A 98 -3.42 -11.03 8.21
CA ASP A 98 -2.09 -11.65 8.04
C ASP A 98 -1.00 -10.67 8.49
N PHE A 99 -0.85 -10.57 9.81
CA PHE A 99 0.13 -9.71 10.46
C PHE A 99 1.42 -10.47 10.74
N LYS A 100 2.53 -9.73 10.74
CA LYS A 100 3.81 -10.23 11.25
C LYS A 100 3.67 -10.69 12.70
N SER A 101 4.44 -11.71 13.07
CA SER A 101 4.42 -12.34 14.41
C SER A 101 4.67 -11.39 15.57
N ASP A 102 5.31 -10.24 15.32
CA ASP A 102 5.63 -9.25 16.35
C ASP A 102 4.43 -8.36 16.72
N LEU A 103 3.27 -8.56 16.10
CA LEU A 103 2.05 -7.83 16.41
C LEU A 103 1.38 -8.38 17.68
N VAL A 104 1.18 -7.51 18.67
CA VAL A 104 0.56 -7.87 19.96
C VAL A 104 -0.81 -7.22 20.08
N GLU A 105 -1.86 -8.03 20.30
CA GLU A 105 -3.21 -7.54 20.56
C GLU A 105 -3.35 -7.00 22.00
N ARG A 106 -3.93 -5.80 22.16
CA ARG A 106 -4.23 -5.25 23.49
C ARG A 106 -5.60 -5.70 23.97
N VAL A 107 -5.62 -6.53 25.01
CA VAL A 107 -6.84 -7.08 25.61
C VAL A 107 -7.77 -6.01 26.22
N LYS A 108 -7.26 -4.82 26.58
CA LYS A 108 -8.01 -3.82 27.36
C LYS A 108 -8.89 -2.88 26.55
N GLU A 109 -8.70 -2.79 25.24
CA GLU A 109 -9.47 -1.94 24.36
C GLU A 109 -9.82 -2.76 23.11
N PRO A 110 -11.11 -2.91 22.77
CA PRO A 110 -11.48 -3.74 21.64
C PRO A 110 -10.78 -3.22 20.37
N GLN A 111 -10.02 -4.14 19.76
CA GLN A 111 -9.40 -4.00 18.44
C GLN A 111 -8.23 -3.01 18.30
N ASN A 112 -7.40 -2.84 19.34
CA ASN A 112 -6.12 -2.14 19.24
C ASN A 112 -4.94 -3.12 19.21
N PHE A 113 -4.12 -3.04 18.17
CA PHE A 113 -2.91 -3.85 18.00
C PHE A 113 -1.66 -2.97 18.16
N ASP A 114 -0.64 -3.45 18.87
CA ASP A 114 0.69 -2.82 18.92
C ASP A 114 1.67 -3.59 18.04
N TYR A 115 2.32 -2.90 17.12
CA TYR A 115 3.43 -3.42 16.34
C TYR A 115 4.74 -2.75 16.78
N ARG A 116 5.68 -3.55 17.28
CA ARG A 116 7.03 -3.12 17.65
C ARG A 116 8.04 -3.96 16.89
N PRO A 117 8.60 -3.45 15.77
CA PRO A 117 9.51 -4.23 14.96
C PRO A 117 10.74 -4.62 15.78
N LEU A 118 10.96 -5.93 15.96
CA LEU A 118 12.19 -6.41 16.54
C LEU A 118 13.25 -6.45 15.43
N ILE A 119 13.99 -5.34 15.29
CA ILE A 119 15.24 -5.38 14.52
C ILE A 119 16.23 -6.14 15.38
N VAL A 120 16.23 -7.46 15.26
CA VAL A 120 17.37 -8.27 15.68
C VAL A 120 18.55 -7.70 14.91
N PRO A 121 19.60 -7.18 15.56
CA PRO A 121 20.80 -6.79 14.85
C PRO A 121 21.23 -8.04 14.10
N THR A 122 21.09 -8.04 12.77
CA THR A 122 21.68 -9.09 11.96
C THR A 122 23.15 -8.96 12.28
N MET A 123 23.66 -9.89 13.10
CA MET A 123 25.09 -10.05 13.28
C MET A 123 25.53 -10.46 11.89
N VAL A 124 25.88 -9.47 11.07
CA VAL A 124 26.55 -9.68 9.79
C VAL A 124 27.76 -10.45 10.23
N ASP A 125 27.73 -11.75 9.95
CA ASP A 125 28.74 -12.69 10.36
C ASP A 125 30.02 -12.18 9.72
N SER A 126 30.76 -11.38 10.49
CA SER A 126 31.98 -10.74 10.07
C SER A 126 33.11 -11.77 10.05
N GLY A 127 32.77 -13.06 10.18
CA GLY A 127 33.58 -14.24 9.95
C GLY A 127 33.95 -14.42 8.48
N THR A 128 34.58 -13.41 7.89
CA THR A 128 35.80 -13.65 7.12
C THR A 128 36.92 -12.93 7.84
N GLU A 129 37.35 -13.52 8.96
CA GLU A 129 38.73 -13.35 9.37
C GLU A 129 39.58 -13.64 8.14
N SER A 130 40.30 -12.62 7.68
CA SER A 130 41.39 -12.75 6.72
C SER A 130 42.34 -13.80 7.26
N ARG A 131 42.17 -15.06 6.82
CA ARG A 131 43.09 -16.15 7.10
C ARG A 131 44.46 -15.68 6.65
N ALA A 132 45.39 -15.51 7.60
CA ALA A 132 46.78 -15.27 7.29
C ALA A 132 47.26 -16.39 6.35
N ALA A 133 47.90 -16.01 5.24
CA ALA A 133 48.47 -16.93 4.28
C ALA A 133 49.47 -17.86 4.97
N CYS A 134 49.05 -19.09 5.28
CA CYS A 134 49.98 -20.17 5.58
C CYS A 134 50.51 -20.73 4.25
N PRO A 135 51.82 -21.01 4.16
CA PRO A 135 52.44 -21.52 2.95
C PRO A 135 51.94 -22.93 2.60
N SER A 136 51.77 -23.14 1.30
CA SER A 136 51.29 -24.37 0.66
C SER A 136 52.01 -25.64 1.14
N PRO A 137 51.27 -26.70 1.50
CA PRO A 137 51.74 -28.07 1.39
C PRO A 137 51.40 -28.62 0.00
N GLN A 138 52.35 -29.39 -0.54
CA GLN A 138 52.32 -29.99 -1.87
C GLN A 138 51.11 -30.91 -2.12
N LEU A 139 50.65 -30.82 -3.36
CA LEU A 139 49.84 -31.77 -4.11
C LEU A 139 50.12 -33.25 -3.76
N VAL A 140 49.09 -33.95 -3.28
CA VAL A 140 48.94 -35.39 -3.52
C VAL A 140 47.57 -35.59 -4.13
N MET A 141 47.58 -36.12 -5.35
CA MET A 141 46.37 -36.49 -6.09
C MET A 141 45.73 -37.71 -5.45
N ALA A 142 44.41 -37.69 -5.30
CA ALA A 142 43.60 -38.89 -5.18
C ALA A 142 42.23 -38.68 -5.83
N GLU A 143 41.81 -39.72 -6.54
CA GLU A 143 40.69 -39.82 -7.47
C GLU A 143 39.30 -39.56 -6.88
N ALA A 144 38.41 -39.12 -7.77
CA ALA A 144 36.96 -39.14 -7.62
C ALA A 144 36.41 -40.58 -7.51
N PRO A 145 35.16 -40.77 -7.06
CA PRO A 145 34.13 -40.92 -8.09
C PRO A 145 32.72 -40.39 -7.74
N ALA A 146 32.02 -40.04 -8.82
CA ALA A 146 30.62 -40.35 -9.16
C ALA A 146 29.42 -39.77 -8.36
N ARG A 147 28.67 -38.93 -9.12
CA ARG A 147 27.22 -39.01 -9.45
C ARG A 147 26.15 -39.13 -8.36
N GLY A 148 25.20 -38.19 -8.45
CA GLY A 148 23.79 -38.29 -8.01
C GLY A 148 23.20 -36.87 -8.03
N ASP A 149 22.65 -36.37 -9.15
CA ASP A 149 21.31 -36.62 -9.70
C ASP A 149 20.20 -36.49 -8.64
N LEU A 150 19.68 -35.27 -8.50
CA LEU A 150 18.50 -34.95 -7.68
C LEU A 150 17.40 -34.43 -8.60
N SER A 151 16.55 -35.36 -9.02
CA SER A 151 15.36 -35.14 -9.82
C SER A 151 14.23 -34.51 -9.01
N LEU A 152 13.60 -33.48 -9.59
CA LEU A 152 12.24 -33.02 -9.28
C LEU A 152 11.23 -34.16 -9.33
N TRP A 153 10.59 -34.49 -8.20
CA TRP A 153 9.27 -35.16 -8.20
C TRP A 153 8.40 -34.64 -7.05
N ASN A 154 7.19 -34.24 -7.43
CA ASN A 154 5.92 -34.43 -6.73
C ASN A 154 5.66 -33.74 -5.39
N ILE A 155 4.95 -32.62 -5.46
CA ILE A 155 3.92 -32.27 -4.45
C ILE A 155 2.57 -32.31 -5.16
N THR A 156 1.91 -33.46 -5.07
CA THR A 156 0.48 -33.61 -5.35
C THR A 156 -0.08 -34.57 -4.31
N ALA A 157 -1.28 -34.25 -3.82
CA ALA A 157 -2.10 -34.99 -2.88
C ALA A 157 -1.81 -34.76 -1.38
N LEU A 158 -2.56 -33.81 -0.81
CA LEU A 158 -3.28 -33.99 0.45
C LEU A 158 -4.18 -32.76 0.67
N TYR A 159 -5.44 -32.84 0.27
CA TYR A 159 -6.56 -32.56 1.16
C TYR A 159 -7.84 -33.10 0.53
N LYS A 160 -8.34 -34.15 1.16
CA LYS A 160 -9.53 -34.89 0.82
C LYS A 160 -10.70 -34.30 1.61
N GLU A 161 -11.82 -34.24 0.91
CA GLU A 161 -13.21 -34.07 1.34
C GLU A 161 -13.49 -34.18 2.85
N SER A 162 -14.19 -33.18 3.39
CA SER A 162 -15.08 -33.38 4.53
C SER A 162 -16.47 -32.90 4.16
N ALA A 163 -17.37 -33.87 3.99
CA ALA A 163 -18.76 -33.70 3.67
C ALA A 163 -19.60 -33.34 4.89
N ALA A 164 -20.65 -32.56 4.63
CA ALA A 164 -21.98 -32.60 5.23
C ALA A 164 -22.09 -32.58 6.77
N THR A 165 -22.53 -31.43 7.30
CA THR A 165 -23.42 -31.43 8.46
C THR A 165 -24.54 -30.41 8.22
N ALA A 166 -25.73 -30.93 7.98
CA ALA A 166 -26.95 -30.16 7.84
C ALA A 166 -27.34 -29.54 9.19
N PHE A 167 -27.47 -28.22 9.25
CA PHE A 167 -28.15 -27.52 10.33
C PHE A 167 -29.45 -26.92 9.80
N SER A 168 -30.55 -27.51 10.24
CA SER A 168 -31.91 -26.99 10.08
C SER A 168 -32.07 -25.69 10.86
N ILE A 169 -32.39 -24.59 10.18
CA ILE A 169 -32.79 -23.33 10.81
C ILE A 169 -34.33 -23.31 10.92
N PRO A 170 -34.90 -23.03 12.10
CA PRO A 170 -36.36 -22.93 12.26
C PRO A 170 -36.90 -21.64 11.65
N MET A 171 -37.99 -21.78 10.87
CA MET A 171 -38.79 -20.66 10.40
C MET A 171 -39.38 -19.88 11.58
N ARG A 172 -39.22 -18.55 11.55
CA ARG A 172 -39.89 -17.61 12.47
C ARG A 172 -41.04 -16.92 11.74
N PRO A 173 -42.22 -16.73 12.36
CA PRO A 173 -43.41 -16.28 11.65
C PRO A 173 -43.42 -14.78 11.36
N SER A 174 -43.99 -14.46 10.21
CA SER A 174 -44.41 -13.12 9.79
C SER A 174 -45.30 -12.44 10.82
N VAL A 175 -44.93 -11.21 11.21
CA VAL A 175 -45.84 -10.26 11.85
C VAL A 175 -46.19 -9.18 10.84
N VAL A 176 -47.48 -9.16 10.49
CA VAL A 176 -48.14 -8.13 9.70
C VAL A 176 -48.32 -6.89 10.57
N HIS A 177 -47.81 -5.74 10.12
CA HIS A 177 -48.26 -4.44 10.58
C HIS A 177 -48.68 -3.59 9.38
N GLN A 178 -50.00 -3.52 9.19
CA GLN A 178 -50.69 -2.43 8.52
C GLN A 178 -50.71 -1.22 9.45
N GLY A 179 -50.50 -0.01 8.92
CA GLY A 179 -50.82 1.20 9.67
C GLY A 179 -50.25 2.51 9.12
N SER A 180 -51.04 3.14 8.28
CA SER A 180 -51.28 4.59 8.21
C SER A 180 -50.27 5.53 7.53
N SER A 181 -50.79 6.10 6.45
CA SER A 181 -50.58 7.42 5.85
C SER A 181 -50.25 8.52 6.85
N ASP A 182 -49.30 9.40 6.50
CA ASP A 182 -49.60 10.82 6.44
C ASP A 182 -48.66 11.56 5.46
N SER A 183 -49.22 12.58 4.83
CA SER A 183 -48.66 13.33 3.71
C SER A 183 -47.92 14.56 4.23
N GLN A 184 -46.72 14.87 3.71
CA GLN A 184 -46.17 16.22 3.83
C GLN A 184 -45.53 16.73 2.53
N PRO A 185 -45.66 18.04 2.25
CA PRO A 185 -45.30 18.62 0.96
C PRO A 185 -43.81 18.95 0.86
N THR A 186 -43.17 18.45 -0.19
CA THR A 186 -41.81 18.81 -0.59
C THR A 186 -41.78 20.25 -1.10
N ARG A 187 -41.11 21.11 -0.33
CA ARG A 187 -40.86 22.52 -0.66
C ARG A 187 -39.58 22.62 -1.48
N THR A 188 -39.73 22.92 -2.77
CA THR A 188 -38.64 23.19 -3.71
C THR A 188 -37.90 24.46 -3.33
N ILE A 189 -36.60 24.36 -3.06
CA ILE A 189 -35.70 25.49 -2.87
C ILE A 189 -34.83 25.60 -4.15
N PRO A 190 -34.79 26.75 -4.83
CA PRO A 190 -33.90 26.96 -5.97
C PRO A 190 -32.45 27.19 -5.48
N ILE A 191 -31.53 26.36 -5.95
CA ILE A 191 -30.08 26.53 -5.75
C ILE A 191 -29.57 27.47 -6.83
N THR A 192 -29.26 28.71 -6.43
CA THR A 192 -28.54 29.68 -7.27
C THR A 192 -27.07 29.28 -7.35
N THR A 193 -26.62 28.89 -8.53
CA THR A 193 -25.20 28.64 -8.83
C THR A 193 -24.51 29.98 -9.08
N THR A 194 -23.73 30.45 -8.12
CA THR A 194 -22.86 31.62 -8.28
C THR A 194 -21.52 31.18 -8.84
N THR A 195 -21.31 31.42 -10.13
CA THR A 195 -20.03 31.25 -10.83
C THR A 195 -19.08 32.37 -10.44
N CYS A 196 -18.07 32.08 -9.63
CA CYS A 196 -17.00 33.02 -9.31
C CYS A 196 -15.88 32.93 -10.38
N THR A 197 -15.98 33.76 -11.41
CA THR A 197 -14.87 34.05 -12.33
C THR A 197 -13.89 35.00 -11.64
N THR A 198 -12.75 34.49 -11.21
CA THR A 198 -11.63 35.32 -10.71
C THR A 198 -10.63 35.54 -11.83
N THR A 199 -10.79 36.64 -12.56
CA THR A 199 -9.79 37.20 -13.47
C THR A 199 -8.68 37.82 -12.61
N SER A 200 -7.52 37.17 -12.53
CA SER A 200 -6.32 37.74 -11.94
C SER A 200 -5.36 38.15 -13.07
N THR A 201 -5.41 39.43 -13.41
CA THR A 201 -4.48 40.08 -14.34
C THR A 201 -3.21 40.44 -13.55
N GLY A 202 -2.23 39.54 -13.58
CA GLY A 202 -0.91 39.74 -12.96
C GLY A 202 0.18 39.87 -14.02
N THR A 203 0.51 41.11 -14.37
CA THR A 203 1.65 41.51 -15.20
C THR A 203 2.95 40.98 -14.60
N SER A 204 3.67 40.11 -15.31
CA SER A 204 5.00 39.65 -14.90
C SER A 204 6.05 39.95 -15.98
N SER A 205 7.16 40.53 -15.51
CA SER A 205 8.33 40.94 -16.26
C SER A 205 9.11 39.75 -16.84
N PRO A 206 9.77 39.91 -18.01
CA PRO A 206 10.43 38.81 -18.69
C PRO A 206 11.79 38.50 -18.05
N SER A 207 11.88 37.39 -17.33
CA SER A 207 13.16 36.80 -16.90
C SER A 207 13.48 35.59 -17.78
N LYS A 208 14.58 35.72 -18.53
CA LYS A 208 15.09 34.70 -19.45
C LYS A 208 15.61 33.50 -18.66
N SER A 209 14.78 32.48 -18.43
CA SER A 209 15.24 31.14 -18.02
C SER A 209 14.97 30.15 -19.16
N LYS A 210 16.07 29.62 -19.72
CA LYS A 210 16.10 28.82 -20.94
C LYS A 210 16.03 27.34 -20.56
N ARG A 211 14.87 26.75 -20.87
CA ARG A 211 14.60 25.32 -21.20
C ARG A 211 14.96 24.26 -20.15
N LYS A 212 13.97 23.83 -19.35
CA LYS A 212 13.90 22.49 -18.74
C LYS A 212 12.51 22.12 -18.15
N ALA A 213 11.41 22.65 -18.70
CA ALA A 213 10.06 22.47 -18.13
C ALA A 213 9.13 21.51 -18.91
N GLU A 214 9.49 21.09 -20.13
CA GLU A 214 8.59 20.25 -20.95
C GLU A 214 8.62 18.76 -20.57
N CYS A 215 9.72 18.27 -19.98
CA CYS A 215 9.86 16.87 -19.57
C CYS A 215 8.84 16.43 -18.51
N THR A 216 8.27 17.36 -17.74
CA THR A 216 7.29 17.03 -16.69
C THR A 216 5.86 16.88 -17.21
N LEU A 217 5.53 17.44 -18.38
CA LEU A 217 4.15 17.41 -18.88
C LEU A 217 3.80 16.06 -19.53
N ASN A 218 4.70 15.51 -20.35
CA ASN A 218 4.45 14.22 -21.00
C ASN A 218 4.35 13.09 -19.97
N GLU A 219 5.23 13.07 -18.97
CA GLU A 219 5.17 12.07 -17.90
C GLU A 219 3.87 12.16 -17.08
N GLN A 220 3.36 13.37 -16.83
CA GLN A 220 2.04 13.56 -16.21
C GLN A 220 0.92 13.02 -17.10
N LEU A 221 1.00 13.22 -18.42
CA LEU A 221 -0.01 12.72 -19.36
C LEU A 221 0.00 11.19 -19.44
N ARG A 222 1.18 10.55 -19.50
CA ARG A 222 1.31 9.08 -19.46
C ARG A 222 0.75 8.49 -18.16
N THR A 223 1.02 9.15 -17.03
CA THR A 223 0.48 8.74 -15.73
C THR A 223 -1.05 8.81 -15.73
N ALA A 224 -1.61 9.93 -16.17
CA ALA A 224 -3.07 10.11 -16.26
C ALA A 224 -3.72 9.07 -17.20
N LEU A 225 -3.07 8.72 -18.31
CA LEU A 225 -3.58 7.73 -19.26
C LEU A 225 -3.59 6.31 -18.67
N ARG A 226 -2.55 5.92 -17.92
CA ARG A 226 -2.49 4.64 -17.20
C ARG A 226 -3.62 4.53 -16.19
N ASP A 227 -3.83 5.59 -15.39
CA ASP A 227 -4.88 5.61 -14.37
C ASP A 227 -6.28 5.44 -14.99
N GLU A 228 -6.58 6.15 -16.07
CA GLU A 228 -7.88 6.03 -16.76
C GLU A 228 -8.05 4.67 -17.47
N TYR A 229 -6.98 4.11 -18.05
CA TYR A 229 -7.01 2.76 -18.61
C TYR A 229 -7.36 1.72 -17.54
N MET A 230 -6.66 1.74 -16.40
CA MET A 230 -6.91 0.82 -15.28
C MET A 230 -8.33 0.96 -14.73
N LYS A 231 -8.82 2.19 -14.57
CA LYS A 231 -10.17 2.48 -14.11
C LYS A 231 -11.24 1.94 -15.08
N ARG A 232 -11.06 2.09 -16.39
CA ARG A 232 -11.98 1.54 -17.40
C ARG A 232 -11.95 0.03 -17.43
N LEU A 233 -10.77 -0.57 -17.36
CA LEU A 233 -10.59 -2.02 -17.33
C LEU A 233 -11.32 -2.63 -16.12
N TYR A 234 -11.09 -2.07 -14.93
CA TYR A 234 -11.76 -2.48 -13.70
C TYR A 234 -13.28 -2.34 -13.80
N LYS A 235 -13.77 -1.17 -14.26
CA LYS A 235 -15.21 -0.93 -14.44
C LYS A 235 -15.85 -1.94 -15.38
N GLY A 236 -15.22 -2.22 -16.53
CA GLY A 236 -15.72 -3.20 -17.50
C GLY A 236 -15.71 -4.63 -16.95
N MET A 237 -14.70 -4.99 -16.16
CA MET A 237 -14.63 -6.28 -15.48
C MET A 237 -15.76 -6.42 -14.46
N MET A 238 -15.97 -5.42 -13.60
CA MET A 238 -17.06 -5.43 -12.62
C MET A 238 -18.43 -5.44 -13.27
N GLN A 239 -18.62 -4.72 -14.38
CA GLN A 239 -19.88 -4.73 -15.12
C GLN A 239 -20.19 -6.11 -15.73
N THR A 240 -19.17 -6.79 -16.26
CA THR A 240 -19.32 -8.15 -16.80
C THR A 240 -19.68 -9.15 -15.69
N LEU A 241 -19.09 -9.01 -14.50
CA LEU A 241 -19.40 -9.88 -13.35
C LEU A 241 -20.79 -9.62 -12.78
N ALA A 242 -21.30 -8.39 -12.86
CA ALA A 242 -22.62 -8.03 -12.38
C ALA A 242 -23.76 -8.49 -13.31
N ASP A 243 -23.46 -8.69 -14.60
CA ASP A 243 -24.44 -9.15 -15.59
C ASP A 243 -24.38 -10.67 -15.77
N GLU A 244 -25.35 -11.36 -15.18
CA GLU A 244 -25.48 -12.82 -15.23
C GLU A 244 -25.66 -13.36 -16.67
N LYS A 245 -26.05 -12.50 -17.62
CA LYS A 245 -26.26 -12.86 -19.03
C LYS A 245 -25.14 -12.39 -19.94
N ALA A 246 -24.06 -11.82 -19.42
CA ALA A 246 -22.98 -11.30 -20.23
C ALA A 246 -22.28 -12.40 -21.05
N ASP A 247 -22.05 -12.14 -22.33
CA ASP A 247 -21.20 -12.98 -23.16
C ASP A 247 -19.72 -12.72 -22.81
N LEU A 248 -19.12 -13.67 -22.09
CA LEU A 248 -17.72 -13.59 -21.67
C LEU A 248 -16.75 -13.52 -22.86
N LYS A 249 -17.11 -14.08 -24.03
CA LYS A 249 -16.30 -14.01 -25.24
C LYS A 249 -16.29 -12.60 -25.80
N GLU A 250 -17.46 -11.96 -25.88
CA GLU A 250 -17.57 -10.56 -26.30
C GLU A 250 -16.81 -9.63 -25.33
N SER A 251 -16.94 -9.85 -24.02
CA SER A 251 -16.21 -9.09 -23.00
C SER A 251 -14.68 -9.27 -23.12
N ALA A 252 -14.22 -10.48 -23.43
CA ALA A 252 -12.81 -10.75 -23.68
C ALA A 252 -12.27 -10.00 -24.91
N GLU A 253 -13.02 -9.97 -26.02
CA GLU A 253 -12.64 -9.22 -27.22
C GLU A 253 -12.62 -7.70 -26.95
N LYS A 254 -13.62 -7.15 -26.25
CA LYS A 254 -13.63 -5.74 -25.84
C LYS A 254 -12.41 -5.35 -25.01
N ARG A 255 -11.95 -6.23 -24.10
CA ARG A 255 -10.74 -5.99 -23.30
C ARG A 255 -9.47 -6.03 -24.14
N LYS A 256 -9.38 -6.91 -25.14
CA LYS A 256 -8.26 -6.94 -26.09
C LYS A 256 -8.21 -5.67 -26.92
N GLU A 257 -9.36 -5.22 -27.43
CA GLU A 257 -9.46 -3.97 -28.20
C GLU A 257 -9.05 -2.75 -27.35
N LEU A 258 -9.55 -2.66 -26.10
CA LEU A 258 -9.15 -1.59 -25.18
C LEU A 258 -7.65 -1.61 -24.86
N LYS A 259 -7.06 -2.80 -24.71
CA LYS A 259 -5.62 -2.96 -24.51
C LYS A 259 -4.83 -2.48 -25.72
N ALA A 260 -5.21 -2.90 -26.93
CA ALA A 260 -4.55 -2.49 -28.17
C ALA A 260 -4.60 -0.97 -28.35
N TRP A 261 -5.76 -0.35 -28.13
CA TRP A 261 -5.93 1.10 -28.17
C TRP A 261 -5.03 1.84 -27.16
N PHE A 262 -4.88 1.30 -25.95
CA PHE A 262 -4.01 1.88 -24.93
C PHE A 262 -2.53 1.77 -25.31
N GLU A 263 -2.08 0.60 -25.78
CA GLU A 263 -0.70 0.38 -26.23
C GLU A 263 -0.34 1.31 -27.38
N GLU A 264 -1.21 1.45 -28.38
CA GLU A 264 -1.05 2.40 -29.49
C GLU A 264 -0.96 3.86 -28.99
N GLY A 265 -1.82 4.23 -28.04
CA GLY A 265 -1.77 5.54 -27.38
C GLY A 265 -0.45 5.82 -26.65
N MET A 266 0.11 4.82 -25.98
CA MET A 266 1.40 4.94 -25.30
C MET A 266 2.56 5.11 -26.29
N VAL A 267 2.53 4.39 -27.42
CA VAL A 267 3.53 4.53 -28.50
C VAL A 267 3.48 5.94 -29.09
N MET A 268 2.29 6.48 -29.40
CA MET A 268 2.16 7.85 -29.93
C MET A 268 2.73 8.92 -28.97
N LEU A 269 2.58 8.73 -27.66
CA LEU A 269 3.14 9.65 -26.64
C LEU A 269 4.67 9.54 -26.51
N GLU A 270 5.25 8.40 -26.86
CA GLU A 270 6.70 8.18 -26.89
C GLU A 270 7.33 8.81 -28.13
N GLU A 271 6.71 8.64 -29.30
CA GLU A 271 7.13 9.27 -30.55
C GLU A 271 7.09 10.81 -30.45
N ALA A 272 6.05 11.36 -29.81
CA ALA A 272 5.89 12.80 -29.62
C ALA A 272 6.97 13.45 -28.75
N ASP A 273 7.63 12.69 -27.87
CA ASP A 273 8.71 13.20 -27.00
C ASP A 273 10.05 13.36 -27.72
N GLY A 274 10.09 13.11 -29.02
CA GLY A 274 11.32 13.20 -29.81
C GLY A 274 12.11 11.91 -29.80
N GLY A 275 11.44 10.76 -29.62
CA GLY A 275 11.94 9.45 -30.00
C GLY A 275 12.08 9.32 -31.51
N ALA A 276 12.92 10.17 -32.12
CA ALA A 276 13.49 9.85 -33.42
C ALA A 276 14.49 8.72 -33.18
N ALA A 277 14.13 7.52 -33.65
CA ALA A 277 15.07 6.41 -33.82
C ALA A 277 16.25 6.83 -34.73
#